data_AF-A0A2U1CBE9-F1
#
_entry.id   AF-A0A2U1CBE9-F1
#
_cell.length_a   1.000
_cell.length_b   1.000
_cell.length_c   1.000
_cell.angle_alpha   90.00
_cell.angle_beta   90.00
_cell.angle_gamma   90.00
#
_symmetry.space_group_name_H-M   'P 1'
#
loop_
_entity.id
_entity.type
_entity.pdbx_description
1 polymer ?
#
loop_
_entity_poly.entity_id
_entity_poly.type
_entity_poly.pdbx_seq_one_letter_code
_entity_poly.pdbx_strand_id
1 'polypeptide(L)'
;MSDAVTPAAALLVVCAGAAVPFARGSLSGIHKTPVQGRVRATALGLQGDAQGDLRLHGGVEKAVHHYPQEHYAAWRTELGAHAMLDAPGAFGENLHSQGVTEATVCLGDQWRVGDVLLEVTQARQPCWKLNERFGLPDMARRVQQTHRTGWYYRVLEEGDFWAGAALVLEARPFPLWTLERLLDLLYRPVLDGAQLQAALALPLPASWQRLLQRRLDSGAVEDWAPRLVGPPA
;
A
#
# COMPACT_ATOMS: atom_id res chain seq x y z
N MET A 1 -19.59 1.62 -32.70
CA MET A 1 -18.57 0.97 -31.87
C MET A 1 -17.73 2.09 -31.30
N SER A 2 -17.94 2.42 -30.02
CA SER A 2 -17.21 3.50 -29.36
C SER A 2 -15.81 2.98 -29.08
N ASP A 3 -14.78 3.59 -29.65
CA ASP A 3 -13.41 3.41 -29.20
C ASP A 3 -13.34 3.90 -27.75
N ALA A 4 -13.45 2.95 -26.82
CA ALA A 4 -13.26 3.23 -25.41
C ALA A 4 -11.79 3.62 -25.25
N VAL A 5 -11.54 4.93 -25.13
CA VAL A 5 -10.25 5.46 -24.71
C VAL A 5 -9.92 4.79 -23.38
N THR A 6 -8.94 3.89 -23.39
CA THR A 6 -8.43 3.31 -22.16
C THR A 6 -7.93 4.47 -21.29
N PRO A 7 -8.48 4.68 -20.09
CA PRO A 7 -8.04 5.76 -19.23
C PRO A 7 -6.56 5.57 -18.89
N ALA A 8 -5.81 6.67 -18.77
CA ALA A 8 -4.37 6.64 -18.51
C ALA A 8 -4.01 5.86 -17.23
N ALA A 9 -4.93 5.78 -16.27
CA ALA A 9 -4.86 4.90 -15.11
C ALA A 9 -6.16 4.09 -14.95
N ALA A 10 -6.04 2.79 -14.70
CA ALA A 10 -7.16 1.86 -14.64
C ALA A 10 -6.95 0.76 -13.59
N LEU A 11 -8.04 0.37 -12.93
CA LEU A 11 -8.10 -0.77 -12.04
C LEU A 11 -8.14 -2.04 -12.88
N LEU A 12 -7.14 -2.90 -12.76
CA LEU A 12 -7.06 -4.14 -13.55
C LEU A 12 -7.80 -5.27 -12.86
N VAL A 13 -7.58 -5.42 -11.55
CA VAL A 13 -8.12 -6.53 -10.76
C VAL A 13 -8.45 -6.05 -9.34
N VAL A 14 -9.56 -6.56 -8.80
CA VAL A 14 -9.85 -6.49 -7.37
C VAL A 14 -9.48 -7.82 -6.74
N CYS A 15 -8.76 -7.77 -5.62
CA CYS A 15 -8.38 -8.95 -4.84
C CYS A 15 -8.98 -8.87 -3.44
N ALA A 16 -9.39 -10.02 -2.91
CA ALA A 16 -9.85 -10.17 -1.54
C ALA A 16 -9.39 -11.52 -0.98
N GLY A 17 -9.40 -11.66 0.33
CA GLY A 17 -9.12 -12.93 0.98
C GLY A 17 -9.42 -12.92 2.48
N ALA A 18 -9.67 -14.11 3.03
CA ALA A 18 -9.86 -14.28 4.46
C ALA A 18 -8.52 -14.15 5.22
N ALA A 19 -8.59 -13.74 6.48
CA ALA A 19 -7.46 -13.83 7.39
C ALA A 19 -7.33 -15.29 7.85
N VAL A 20 -6.14 -15.85 7.64
CA VAL A 20 -5.84 -17.25 7.96
C VAL A 20 -4.64 -17.36 8.90
N PRO A 21 -4.49 -18.49 9.62
CA PRO A 21 -3.24 -18.82 10.30
C PRO A 21 -2.06 -18.68 9.34
N PHE A 22 -1.02 -18.01 9.82
CA PHE A 22 0.18 -17.68 9.07
C PHE A 22 1.42 -17.95 9.91
N ALA A 23 2.60 -17.63 9.38
CA ALA A 23 3.88 -17.86 10.01
C ALA A 23 3.96 -17.31 11.45
N ARG A 24 4.76 -17.99 12.29
CA ARG A 24 5.11 -17.61 13.66
C ARG A 24 3.88 -17.34 14.55
N GLY A 25 2.85 -18.18 14.41
CA GLY A 25 1.62 -18.12 15.20
C GLY A 25 0.73 -16.90 14.92
N SER A 26 0.97 -16.17 13.82
CA SER A 26 0.21 -14.97 13.48
C SER A 26 -1.01 -15.26 12.62
N LEU A 27 -1.97 -14.33 12.59
CA LEU A 27 -3.03 -14.29 11.57
C LEU A 27 -2.66 -13.28 10.47
N SER A 28 -3.04 -13.59 9.23
CA SER A 28 -2.74 -12.72 8.09
C SER A 28 -3.80 -12.83 6.98
N GLY A 29 -4.25 -11.67 6.49
CA GLY A 29 -5.03 -11.54 5.25
C GLY A 29 -4.16 -11.19 4.04
N ILE A 30 -2.86 -11.54 4.09
CA ILE A 30 -1.93 -11.27 2.98
C ILE A 30 -2.18 -12.19 1.77
N HIS A 31 -2.88 -13.31 1.99
CA HIS A 31 -3.32 -14.22 0.93
C HIS A 31 -4.60 -13.69 0.32
N LYS A 32 -4.46 -12.78 -0.65
CA LYS A 32 -5.57 -12.31 -1.47
C LYS A 32 -5.47 -12.91 -2.87
N THR A 33 -6.63 -13.15 -3.47
CA THR A 33 -6.76 -13.67 -4.83
C THR A 33 -7.71 -12.79 -5.63
N PRO A 34 -7.57 -12.74 -6.98
CA PRO A 34 -8.51 -12.05 -7.84
C PRO A 34 -9.96 -12.47 -7.59
N VAL A 35 -10.86 -11.50 -7.55
CA VAL A 35 -12.31 -11.69 -7.43
C VAL A 35 -12.98 -11.23 -8.73
N GLN A 36 -13.96 -12.00 -9.18
CA GLN A 36 -14.75 -11.66 -10.37
C GLN A 36 -15.97 -10.81 -10.00
N GLY A 37 -16.38 -9.93 -10.91
CA GLY A 37 -17.58 -9.10 -10.76
C GLY A 37 -17.34 -7.84 -9.93
N ARG A 38 -18.45 -7.25 -9.46
CA ARG A 38 -18.45 -6.06 -8.61
C ARG A 38 -18.10 -6.43 -7.17
N VAL A 39 -17.28 -5.61 -6.52
CA VAL A 39 -16.87 -5.82 -5.12
C VAL A 39 -17.20 -4.58 -4.30
N ARG A 40 -18.08 -4.75 -3.31
CA ARG A 40 -18.51 -3.68 -2.40
C ARG A 40 -17.36 -3.24 -1.50
N ALA A 41 -17.08 -1.94 -1.49
CA ALA A 41 -16.21 -1.28 -0.55
C ALA A 41 -17.01 -0.58 0.54
N THR A 42 -16.59 -0.74 1.79
CA THR A 42 -17.17 -0.09 2.97
C THR A 42 -16.12 0.74 3.68
N ALA A 43 -16.53 1.55 4.67
CA ALA A 43 -15.60 2.30 5.52
C ALA A 43 -14.51 1.44 6.20
N LEU A 44 -14.71 0.13 6.34
CA LEU A 44 -13.78 -0.79 7.01
C LEU A 44 -13.01 -1.72 6.05
N GLY A 45 -13.34 -1.72 4.76
CA GLY A 45 -12.69 -2.55 3.75
C GLY A 45 -13.67 -3.19 2.77
N LEU A 46 -13.17 -4.16 2.01
CA LEU A 46 -13.95 -4.85 0.98
C LEU A 46 -14.79 -5.99 1.55
N GLN A 47 -16.00 -6.18 1.02
CA GLN A 47 -16.78 -7.37 1.29
C GLN A 47 -16.04 -8.63 0.80
N GLY A 48 -15.93 -9.64 1.67
CA GLY A 48 -15.17 -10.86 1.40
C GLY A 48 -13.68 -10.75 1.69
N ASP A 49 -13.20 -9.56 2.09
CA ASP A 49 -11.83 -9.37 2.56
C ASP A 49 -11.74 -9.34 4.09
N ALA A 50 -10.60 -9.77 4.62
CA ALA A 50 -10.32 -9.70 6.05
C ALA A 50 -8.90 -9.22 6.33
N GLN A 51 -8.78 -8.48 7.43
CA GLN A 51 -7.52 -7.92 7.91
C GLN A 51 -7.05 -8.71 9.14
N GLY A 52 -5.85 -9.27 9.08
CA GLY A 52 -5.36 -10.19 10.13
C GLY A 52 -5.07 -9.55 11.50
N ASP A 53 -4.88 -8.23 11.57
CA ASP A 53 -4.85 -7.47 12.82
C ASP A 53 -5.33 -6.04 12.55
N LEU A 54 -6.52 -5.68 13.05
CA LEU A 54 -7.12 -4.37 12.84
C LEU A 54 -6.34 -3.21 13.50
N ARG A 55 -5.51 -3.48 14.52
CA ARG A 55 -4.70 -2.44 15.18
C ARG A 55 -3.50 -2.04 14.33
N LEU A 56 -2.97 -2.97 13.54
CA LEU A 56 -1.71 -2.80 12.80
C LEU A 56 -1.92 -2.70 11.29
N HIS A 57 -2.81 -3.51 10.73
CA HIS A 57 -2.95 -3.77 9.31
C HIS A 57 -4.36 -3.48 8.78
N GLY A 58 -5.15 -2.70 9.53
CA GLY A 58 -6.55 -2.47 9.22
C GLY A 58 -7.12 -1.19 9.79
N GLY A 59 -8.45 -1.14 9.83
CA GLY A 59 -9.23 0.02 10.24
C GLY A 59 -9.47 1.03 9.11
N VAL A 60 -10.21 2.09 9.41
CA VAL A 60 -10.67 3.09 8.43
C VAL A 60 -9.52 3.68 7.62
N GLU A 61 -8.39 3.96 8.27
CA GLU A 61 -7.19 4.53 7.63
C GLU A 61 -6.48 3.55 6.67
N LYS A 62 -6.83 2.27 6.70
CA LYS A 62 -6.19 1.20 5.91
C LYS A 62 -7.22 0.26 5.30
N ALA A 63 -8.40 0.79 4.99
CA ALA A 63 -9.54 0.01 4.50
C ALA A 63 -9.20 -0.72 3.19
N VAL A 64 -8.46 -0.06 2.29
CA VAL A 64 -8.10 -0.61 0.97
C VAL A 64 -6.60 -0.50 0.74
N HIS A 65 -5.94 -1.61 0.40
CA HIS A 65 -4.53 -1.65 0.02
C HIS A 65 -4.38 -1.65 -1.50
N HIS A 66 -3.45 -0.86 -2.02
CA HIS A 66 -3.20 -0.70 -3.46
C HIS A 66 -1.77 -1.07 -3.81
N TYR A 67 -1.59 -1.82 -4.89
CA TYR A 67 -0.28 -2.11 -5.44
C TYR A 67 -0.28 -2.03 -6.98
N PRO A 68 0.66 -1.30 -7.60
CA PRO A 68 0.65 -1.09 -9.05
C PRO A 68 1.30 -2.25 -9.84
N GLN A 69 0.76 -2.53 -11.02
CA GLN A 69 1.19 -3.56 -11.96
C GLN A 69 2.63 -3.34 -12.45
N GLU A 70 3.05 -2.08 -12.52
CA GLU A 70 4.39 -1.64 -12.90
C GLU A 70 5.45 -2.33 -12.02
N HIS A 71 5.18 -2.49 -10.73
CA HIS A 71 6.12 -3.11 -9.81
C HIS A 71 6.22 -4.62 -10.00
N TYR A 72 5.13 -5.30 -10.37
CA TYR A 72 5.18 -6.73 -10.72
C TYR A 72 6.14 -6.98 -11.88
N ALA A 73 6.14 -6.12 -12.90
CA ALA A 73 7.06 -6.23 -14.01
C ALA A 73 8.52 -6.11 -13.54
N ALA A 74 8.82 -5.10 -12.73
CA ALA A 74 10.15 -4.90 -12.17
C ALA A 74 10.60 -6.07 -11.27
N TRP A 75 9.71 -6.60 -10.42
CA TRP A 75 10.02 -7.75 -9.59
C TRP A 75 10.28 -9.01 -10.40
N ARG A 76 9.57 -9.25 -11.50
CA ARG A 76 9.86 -10.40 -12.38
C ARG A 76 11.25 -10.29 -13.01
N THR A 77 11.68 -9.08 -13.37
CA THR A 77 13.05 -8.86 -13.86
C THR A 77 14.10 -9.13 -12.78
N GLU A 78 13.84 -8.75 -11.53
CA GLU A 78 14.81 -8.85 -10.43
C GLU A 78 14.85 -10.24 -9.76
N LEU A 79 13.70 -10.91 -9.65
CA LEU A 79 13.54 -12.20 -8.97
C LEU A 79 13.51 -13.39 -9.93
N GLY A 80 13.37 -13.14 -11.23
CA GLY A 80 13.13 -14.17 -12.23
C GLY A 80 11.69 -14.73 -12.17
N ALA A 81 11.50 -15.93 -12.72
CA ALA A 81 10.23 -16.64 -12.64
C ALA A 81 9.93 -16.99 -11.18
N HIS A 82 8.83 -16.44 -10.65
CA HIS A 82 8.44 -16.62 -9.26
C HIS A 82 6.92 -16.75 -9.16
N ALA A 83 6.43 -17.87 -8.61
CA ALA A 83 5.00 -18.21 -8.63
C ALA A 83 4.09 -17.14 -8.01
N MET A 84 4.57 -16.40 -7.00
CA MET A 84 3.81 -15.27 -6.44
C MET A 84 3.52 -14.17 -7.48
N LEU A 85 4.37 -13.96 -8.47
CA LEU A 85 4.22 -12.87 -9.45
C LEU A 85 3.37 -13.27 -10.68
N ASP A 86 2.81 -14.48 -10.69
CA ASP A 86 1.97 -14.99 -11.78
C ASP A 86 0.54 -14.43 -11.74
N ALA A 87 0.09 -13.93 -10.59
CA ALA A 87 -1.22 -13.34 -10.43
C ALA A 87 -1.21 -12.15 -9.45
N PRO A 88 -2.14 -11.18 -9.59
CA PRO A 88 -2.36 -10.14 -8.60
C PRO A 88 -2.72 -10.69 -7.21
N GLY A 89 -2.40 -9.93 -6.16
CA GLY A 89 -2.58 -10.28 -4.76
C GLY A 89 -1.29 -10.71 -4.03
N ALA A 90 -0.14 -10.79 -4.70
CA ALA A 90 1.12 -11.21 -4.09
C ALA A 90 1.62 -10.28 -2.98
N PHE A 91 1.27 -9.00 -3.00
CA PHE A 91 1.64 -8.06 -1.95
C PHE A 91 0.52 -7.87 -0.92
N GLY A 92 -0.56 -8.65 -1.05
CA GLY A 92 -1.76 -8.56 -0.20
C GLY A 92 -2.62 -7.33 -0.51
N GLU A 93 -2.50 -6.80 -1.72
CA GLU A 93 -3.29 -5.69 -2.26
C GLU A 93 -4.73 -6.09 -2.54
N ASN A 94 -5.62 -5.11 -2.38
CA ASN A 94 -7.00 -5.17 -2.79
C ASN A 94 -7.17 -4.61 -4.20
N LEU A 95 -6.51 -3.51 -4.51
CA LEU A 95 -6.54 -2.88 -5.83
C LEU A 95 -5.21 -3.12 -6.53
N HIS A 96 -5.30 -3.78 -7.68
CA HIS A 96 -4.18 -3.96 -8.59
C HIS A 96 -4.45 -3.15 -9.85
N SER A 97 -3.69 -2.09 -10.07
CA SER A 97 -3.96 -1.10 -11.12
C SER A 97 -2.74 -0.89 -12.03
N GLN A 98 -2.92 -0.08 -13.07
CA GLN A 98 -1.84 0.47 -13.88
C GLN A 98 -2.01 1.99 -14.04
N GLY A 99 -0.94 2.68 -14.41
CA GLY A 99 -0.89 4.10 -14.76
C GLY A 99 -0.52 5.03 -13.60
N VAL A 100 -0.33 4.50 -12.39
CA VAL A 100 0.00 5.28 -11.19
C VAL A 100 0.97 4.51 -10.30
N THR A 101 1.90 5.23 -9.68
CA THR A 101 2.88 4.69 -8.72
C THR A 101 3.07 5.67 -7.56
N GLU A 102 3.87 5.30 -6.56
CA GLU A 102 4.23 6.14 -5.43
C GLU A 102 4.85 7.48 -5.85
N ALA A 103 5.47 7.54 -7.04
CA ALA A 103 6.05 8.75 -7.61
C ALA A 103 5.00 9.76 -8.11
N THR A 104 3.79 9.29 -8.47
CA THR A 104 2.73 10.14 -9.04
C THR A 104 1.52 10.33 -8.13
N VAL A 105 1.36 9.47 -7.12
CA VAL A 105 0.32 9.55 -6.09
C VAL A 105 0.81 10.39 -4.91
N CYS A 106 -0.01 11.34 -4.47
CA CYS A 106 0.27 12.19 -3.31
C CYS A 106 -0.56 11.77 -2.08
N LEU A 107 -0.04 12.11 -0.90
CA LEU A 107 -0.81 12.02 0.34
C LEU A 107 -2.12 12.82 0.20
N GLY A 108 -3.22 12.25 0.67
CA GLY A 108 -4.54 12.88 0.63
C GLY A 108 -5.15 12.99 -0.77
N ASP A 109 -4.51 12.47 -1.83
CA ASP A 109 -5.16 12.39 -3.14
C ASP A 109 -6.51 11.66 -3.01
N GLN A 110 -7.55 12.24 -3.59
CA GLN A 110 -8.89 11.68 -3.62
C GLN A 110 -9.17 11.09 -5.00
N TRP A 111 -9.42 9.79 -5.05
CA TRP A 111 -9.58 9.03 -6.29
C TRP A 111 -10.97 8.41 -6.36
N ARG A 112 -11.69 8.70 -7.43
CA ARG A 112 -12.88 7.95 -7.81
C ARG A 112 -12.48 6.72 -8.60
N VAL A 113 -12.89 5.56 -8.12
CA VAL A 113 -12.66 4.28 -8.80
C VAL A 113 -13.93 3.46 -8.71
N GLY A 114 -14.56 3.21 -9.86
CA GLY A 114 -15.91 2.69 -9.90
C GLY A 114 -16.89 3.66 -9.24
N ASP A 115 -17.70 3.18 -8.30
CA ASP A 115 -18.64 4.01 -7.54
C ASP A 115 -18.02 4.59 -6.25
N VAL A 116 -16.77 4.23 -5.93
CA VAL A 116 -16.13 4.49 -4.62
C VAL A 116 -15.25 5.74 -4.68
N LEU A 117 -15.38 6.63 -3.70
CA LEU A 117 -14.40 7.69 -3.45
C LEU A 117 -13.41 7.26 -2.38
N LEU A 118 -12.13 7.28 -2.73
CA LEU A 118 -11.02 6.90 -1.86
C LEU A 118 -10.17 8.12 -1.54
N GLU A 119 -9.55 8.16 -0.36
CA GLU A 119 -8.51 9.14 -0.02
C GLU A 119 -7.23 8.44 0.45
N VAL A 120 -6.09 8.82 -0.12
CA VAL A 120 -4.77 8.26 0.22
C VAL A 120 -4.39 8.66 1.64
N THR A 121 -4.14 7.69 2.50
CA THR A 121 -3.85 7.95 3.93
C THR A 121 -2.37 7.80 4.27
N GLN A 122 -1.69 6.84 3.65
CA GLN A 122 -0.29 6.52 3.93
C GLN A 122 0.27 5.53 2.92
N ALA A 123 1.58 5.62 2.64
CA ALA A 123 2.29 4.55 1.98
C ALA A 123 2.34 3.30 2.88
N ARG A 124 2.41 2.13 2.27
CA ARG A 124 2.44 0.87 3.02
C ARG A 124 3.85 0.61 3.51
N GLN A 125 4.03 0.39 4.81
CA GLN A 125 5.34 -0.01 5.32
C GLN A 125 5.50 -1.54 5.20
N PRO A 126 6.52 -2.07 4.51
CA PRO A 126 6.73 -3.51 4.40
C PRO A 126 6.99 -4.17 5.75
N CYS A 127 6.69 -5.46 5.87
CA CYS A 127 6.95 -6.23 7.09
C CYS A 127 7.39 -7.65 6.74
N TRP A 128 7.99 -8.33 7.71
CA TRP A 128 8.56 -9.68 7.59
C TRP A 128 7.62 -10.75 7.02
N LYS A 129 6.29 -10.56 7.08
CA LYS A 129 5.31 -11.47 6.45
C LYS A 129 5.49 -11.57 4.93
N LEU A 130 6.08 -10.57 4.28
CA LEU A 130 6.48 -10.67 2.87
C LEU A 130 7.59 -11.68 2.65
N ASN A 131 8.54 -11.79 3.59
CA ASN A 131 9.65 -12.72 3.47
C ASN A 131 9.11 -14.16 3.44
N GLU A 132 8.21 -14.47 4.36
CA GLU A 132 7.53 -15.76 4.45
C GLU A 132 6.69 -16.05 3.20
N ARG A 133 5.93 -15.05 2.74
CA ARG A 133 5.05 -15.21 1.56
C ARG A 133 5.83 -15.49 0.28
N PHE A 134 6.95 -14.81 0.08
CA PHE A 134 7.79 -15.01 -1.09
C PHE A 134 8.82 -16.14 -0.91
N GLY A 135 8.99 -16.69 0.30
CA GLY A 135 10.09 -17.62 0.57
C GLY A 135 11.48 -16.97 0.40
N LEU A 136 11.57 -15.64 0.56
CA LEU A 136 12.77 -14.84 0.34
C LEU A 136 13.08 -14.04 1.61
N PRO A 137 14.19 -14.30 2.33
CA PRO A 137 14.44 -13.75 3.66
C PRO A 137 14.61 -12.22 3.70
N ASP A 138 14.86 -11.58 2.55
CA ASP A 138 15.10 -10.15 2.43
C ASP A 138 14.01 -9.40 1.63
N MET A 139 12.89 -10.03 1.29
CA MET A 139 11.85 -9.42 0.44
C MET A 139 11.30 -8.11 1.00
N ALA A 140 11.01 -8.07 2.31
CA ALA A 140 10.54 -6.86 2.98
C ALA A 140 11.57 -5.73 2.92
N ARG A 141 12.87 -6.06 3.00
CA ARG A 141 13.96 -5.09 2.88
C ARG A 141 14.05 -4.56 1.45
N ARG A 142 13.95 -5.43 0.45
CA ARG A 142 13.94 -5.04 -0.97
C ARG A 142 12.78 -4.08 -1.27
N VAL A 143 11.57 -4.43 -0.82
CA VAL A 143 10.38 -3.56 -0.96
C VAL A 143 10.60 -2.20 -0.29
N GLN A 144 11.25 -2.16 0.87
CA GLN A 144 11.59 -0.91 1.54
C GLN A 144 12.58 -0.09 0.72
N GLN A 145 13.66 -0.70 0.25
CA GLN A 145 14.75 -0.01 -0.44
C GLN A 145 14.37 0.52 -1.83
N THR A 146 13.44 -0.16 -2.51
CA THR A 146 12.99 0.25 -3.85
C THR A 146 11.80 1.21 -3.82
N HIS A 147 11.24 1.50 -2.63
CA HIS A 147 10.00 2.26 -2.44
C HIS A 147 8.76 1.68 -3.15
N ARG A 148 8.85 0.46 -3.70
CA ARG A 148 7.75 -0.24 -4.37
C ARG A 148 6.80 -0.87 -3.35
N THR A 149 6.22 -0.04 -2.50
CA THR A 149 5.54 -0.50 -1.30
C THR A 149 4.05 -0.71 -1.46
N GLY A 150 3.43 -0.02 -2.41
CA GLY A 150 1.99 0.22 -2.41
C GLY A 150 1.58 1.23 -1.35
N TRP A 151 0.27 1.43 -1.20
CA TRP A 151 -0.29 2.40 -0.28
C TRP A 151 -1.70 2.04 0.18
N TYR A 152 -2.21 2.79 1.15
CA TYR A 152 -3.53 2.59 1.72
C TYR A 152 -4.46 3.76 1.45
N TYR A 153 -5.75 3.43 1.41
CA TYR A 153 -6.84 4.37 1.37
C TYR A 153 -7.78 4.22 2.57
N ARG A 154 -8.42 5.33 2.93
CA ARG A 154 -9.74 5.34 3.57
C ARG A 154 -10.83 5.44 2.50
N VAL A 155 -12.02 4.94 2.80
CA VAL A 155 -13.21 5.10 1.93
C VAL A 155 -14.00 6.31 2.39
N LEU A 156 -14.16 7.30 1.51
CA LEU A 156 -14.97 8.50 1.75
C LEU A 156 -16.43 8.29 1.35
N GLU A 157 -16.64 7.64 0.20
CA GLU A 157 -17.96 7.24 -0.30
C GLU A 157 -17.96 5.76 -0.63
N GLU A 158 -18.84 5.00 0.02
CA GLU A 158 -18.96 3.56 -0.21
C GLU A 158 -19.63 3.24 -1.55
N GLY A 159 -19.17 2.19 -2.23
CA GLY A 159 -19.56 1.87 -3.59
C GLY A 159 -19.05 0.49 -4.01
N ASP A 160 -19.14 0.18 -5.29
CA ASP A 160 -18.56 -1.02 -5.86
C ASP A 160 -17.33 -0.71 -6.72
N PHE A 161 -16.31 -1.56 -6.62
CA PHE A 161 -15.22 -1.64 -7.58
C PHE A 161 -15.52 -2.67 -8.67
N TRP A 162 -14.98 -2.47 -9.87
CA TRP A 162 -14.93 -3.47 -10.93
C TRP A 162 -13.65 -3.35 -11.75
N ALA A 163 -13.19 -4.48 -12.29
CA ALA A 163 -12.08 -4.50 -13.24
C ALA A 163 -12.40 -3.64 -14.48
N GLY A 164 -11.43 -2.86 -14.92
CA GLY A 164 -11.56 -1.88 -16.01
C GLY A 164 -12.07 -0.51 -15.57
N ALA A 165 -12.44 -0.30 -14.31
CA ALA A 165 -12.81 1.02 -13.82
C ALA A 165 -11.63 2.01 -13.95
N ALA A 166 -11.91 3.22 -14.42
CA ALA A 166 -10.93 4.30 -14.45
C ALA A 166 -10.54 4.72 -13.03
N LEU A 167 -9.29 5.15 -12.86
CA LEU A 167 -8.87 5.90 -11.68
C LEU A 167 -8.93 7.39 -12.04
N VAL A 168 -9.88 8.11 -11.45
CA VAL A 168 -10.07 9.55 -11.70
C VAL A 168 -9.69 10.33 -10.45
N LEU A 169 -8.69 11.19 -10.57
CA LEU A 169 -8.26 12.08 -9.48
C LEU A 169 -9.28 13.22 -9.34
N GLU A 170 -10.00 13.29 -8.23
CA GLU A 170 -10.98 14.34 -7.93
C GLU A 170 -10.36 15.49 -7.14
N ALA A 171 -9.42 15.21 -6.23
CA ALA A 171 -8.74 16.24 -5.45
C ALA A 171 -7.29 15.86 -5.11
N ARG A 172 -6.43 16.88 -4.98
CA ARG A 172 -5.01 16.75 -4.59
C ARG A 172 -4.64 17.83 -3.57
N PRO A 173 -4.94 17.62 -2.28
CA PRO A 173 -4.69 18.63 -1.25
C PRO A 173 -3.20 18.88 -0.98
N PHE A 174 -2.34 17.87 -1.15
CA PHE A 174 -0.90 17.96 -0.86
C PHE A 174 -0.02 17.65 -2.09
N PRO A 175 -0.06 18.48 -3.14
CA PRO A 175 0.55 18.18 -4.45
C PRO A 175 2.07 18.02 -4.45
N LEU A 176 2.75 18.52 -3.42
CA LEU A 176 4.20 18.42 -3.28
C LEU A 176 4.63 17.17 -2.51
N TRP A 177 3.69 16.39 -1.97
CA TRP A 177 3.95 15.26 -1.08
C TRP A 177 3.57 13.95 -1.73
N THR A 178 4.34 13.57 -2.74
CA THR A 178 4.27 12.23 -3.33
C THR A 178 4.57 11.18 -2.27
N LEU A 179 4.00 9.99 -2.43
CA LEU A 179 4.26 8.89 -1.51
C LEU A 179 5.73 8.47 -1.57
N GLU A 180 6.36 8.52 -2.75
CA GLU A 180 7.80 8.28 -2.89
C GLU A 180 8.64 9.26 -2.06
N ARG A 181 8.29 10.56 -2.06
CA ARG A 181 8.98 11.56 -1.22
C ARG A 181 8.83 11.24 0.26
N LEU A 182 7.64 10.81 0.70
CA LEU A 182 7.42 10.40 2.09
C LEU A 182 8.20 9.13 2.44
N LEU A 183 8.27 8.16 1.53
CA LEU A 183 9.03 6.93 1.71
C LEU A 183 10.54 7.21 1.79
N ASP A 184 11.08 8.08 0.92
CA ASP A 184 12.46 8.54 1.00
C ASP A 184 12.77 9.17 2.36
N LEU A 185 11.91 10.09 2.83
CA LEU A 185 12.05 10.71 4.15
C LEU A 185 12.02 9.66 5.29
N LEU A 186 11.23 8.61 5.15
CA LEU A 186 11.14 7.54 6.14
C LEU A 186 12.36 6.61 6.13
N TYR A 187 12.89 6.25 4.97
CA TYR A 187 13.85 5.15 4.84
C TYR A 187 15.29 5.57 4.54
N ARG A 188 15.52 6.83 4.19
CA ARG A 188 16.89 7.35 4.06
C ARG A 188 17.61 7.32 5.42
N PRO A 189 18.92 7.03 5.43
CA PRO A 189 19.71 6.99 6.67
C PRO A 189 20.06 8.37 7.22
N VAL A 190 19.87 9.44 6.44
CA VAL A 190 20.25 10.81 6.79
C VAL A 190 19.02 11.60 7.21
N LEU A 191 19.04 12.19 8.41
CA LEU A 191 17.96 13.06 8.87
C LEU A 191 18.04 14.43 8.20
N ASP A 192 16.89 14.93 7.77
CA ASP A 192 16.69 16.27 7.26
C ASP A 192 15.65 16.96 8.15
N GLY A 193 16.11 17.74 9.13
CA GLY A 193 15.25 18.37 10.13
C GLY A 193 14.16 19.25 9.51
N ALA A 194 14.47 19.97 8.44
CA ALA A 194 13.51 20.83 7.75
C ALA A 194 12.42 20.02 7.06
N GLN A 195 12.80 18.92 6.38
CA GLN A 195 11.82 18.02 5.74
C GLN A 195 10.97 17.28 6.78
N LEU A 196 11.55 16.84 7.90
CA LEU A 196 10.81 16.21 8.99
C LEU A 196 9.77 17.16 9.60
N GLN A 197 10.14 18.41 9.86
CA GLN A 197 9.22 19.44 10.35
C GLN A 197 8.12 19.74 9.34
N ALA A 198 8.45 19.86 8.05
CA ALA A 198 7.47 20.09 7.00
C ALA A 198 6.48 18.91 6.88
N ALA A 199 6.95 17.67 7.02
CA ALA A 199 6.10 16.48 6.99
C ALA A 199 5.19 16.38 8.23
N LEU A 200 5.61 16.88 9.39
CA LEU A 200 4.76 16.92 10.60
C LEU A 200 3.55 17.86 10.49
N ALA A 201 3.53 18.77 9.52
CA ALA A 201 2.37 19.60 9.22
C ALA A 201 1.29 18.88 8.38
N LEU A 202 1.56 17.66 7.92
CA LEU A 202 0.63 16.86 7.12
C LEU A 202 -0.28 16.00 8.00
N PRO A 203 -1.44 15.55 7.48
CA PRO A 203 -2.35 14.64 8.18
C PRO A 203 -1.82 13.19 8.17
N LEU A 204 -0.60 12.97 8.66
CA LEU A 204 0.03 11.66 8.72
C LEU A 204 -0.64 10.76 9.77
N PRO A 205 -0.56 9.43 9.63
CA PRO A 205 -0.93 8.52 10.69
C PRO A 205 -0.18 8.85 11.99
N ALA A 206 -0.86 8.70 13.13
CA ALA A 206 -0.26 9.02 14.43
C ALA A 206 1.03 8.24 14.72
N SER A 207 1.20 7.04 14.17
CA SER A 207 2.45 6.28 14.26
C SER A 207 3.62 6.97 13.54
N TRP A 208 3.37 7.57 12.38
CA TRP A 208 4.36 8.30 11.61
C TRP A 208 4.67 9.64 12.27
N GLN A 209 3.67 10.38 12.76
CA GLN A 209 3.91 11.61 13.51
C GLN A 209 4.84 11.36 14.70
N ARG A 210 4.56 10.32 15.52
CA ARG A 210 5.44 9.92 16.62
C ARG A 210 6.84 9.50 16.18
N LEU A 211 6.96 8.90 15.01
CA LEU A 211 8.24 8.49 14.44
C LEU A 211 9.08 9.71 14.07
N LEU A 212 8.52 10.62 13.28
CA LEU A 212 9.20 11.82 12.81
C LEU A 212 9.56 12.76 13.98
N GLN A 213 8.66 12.92 14.95
CA GLN A 213 8.94 13.69 16.16
C GLN A 213 10.11 13.11 16.96
N ARG A 214 10.12 11.79 17.16
CA ARG A 214 11.24 11.12 17.86
C ARG A 214 12.57 11.34 17.16
N ARG A 215 12.59 11.35 15.83
CA ARG A 215 13.82 11.63 15.04
C ARG A 215 14.30 13.06 15.22
N LEU A 216 13.38 14.03 15.28
CA LEU A 216 13.71 15.43 15.59
C LEU A 216 14.27 15.56 17.01
N ASP A 217 13.67 14.88 17.98
CA ASP A 217 14.07 14.96 19.39
C ASP A 217 15.41 14.25 19.65
N SER A 218 15.65 13.10 19.02
CA SER A 218 16.83 12.26 19.28
C SER A 218 18.01 12.51 18.34
N GLY A 219 17.76 13.10 17.17
CA GLY A 219 18.77 13.18 16.10
C GLY A 219 19.17 11.82 15.52
N ALA A 220 18.40 10.75 15.76
CA ALA A 220 18.72 9.39 15.31
C ALA A 220 17.56 8.71 14.57
N VAL A 221 17.91 7.88 13.58
CA VAL A 221 17.00 6.96 12.90
C VAL A 221 16.89 5.67 13.71
N GLU A 222 15.66 5.21 13.94
CA GLU A 222 15.36 3.95 14.61
C GLU A 222 15.75 2.71 13.79
N ASP A 223 15.94 1.58 14.48
CA ASP A 223 16.20 0.30 13.82
C ASP A 223 14.91 -0.28 13.20
N TRP A 224 14.96 -0.53 11.89
CA TRP A 224 13.88 -1.17 11.13
C TRP A 224 13.91 -2.70 11.19
N ALA A 225 14.99 -3.31 11.69
CA ALA A 225 15.15 -4.77 11.71
C ALA A 225 13.99 -5.51 12.39
N PRO A 226 13.43 -5.07 13.53
CA PRO A 226 12.29 -5.76 14.15
C PRO A 226 11.07 -5.87 13.22
N ARG A 227 10.84 -4.86 12.37
CA ARG A 227 9.75 -4.86 11.39
C ARG A 227 10.05 -5.76 10.19
N LEU A 228 11.29 -5.70 9.69
CA LEU A 228 11.70 -6.35 8.44
C LEU A 228 12.07 -7.83 8.61
N VAL A 229 12.64 -8.21 9.74
CA VAL A 229 13.08 -9.58 10.05
C VAL A 229 11.99 -10.34 10.81
N GLY A 230 11.24 -9.63 11.65
CA GLY A 230 10.22 -10.21 12.52
C GLY A 230 10.80 -10.91 13.75
N PRO A 231 9.94 -11.51 14.60
CA PRO A 231 10.38 -12.24 15.79
C PRO A 231 11.19 -13.50 15.40
N PRO A 232 12.03 -14.08 16.28
CA PRO A 232 12.65 -15.38 16.01
C PRO A 232 11.62 -16.43 15.56
N ALA A 233 12.04 -17.33 14.67
CA ALA A 233 11.19 -18.40 14.12
C ALA A 233 10.80 -19.42 15.19
#